data_AF-A0A955XT62-F1
#
_entry.id   AF-A0A955XT62-F1
#
_cell.length_a   1.000
_cell.length_b   1.000
_cell.length_c   1.000
_cell.angle_alpha   90.00
_cell.angle_beta   90.00
_cell.angle_gamma   90.00
#
_symmetry.space_group_name_H-M   'P 1'
#
loop_
_entity.id
_entity.type
_entity.pdbx_description
1 polymer ?
#
loop_
_entity_poly.entity_id
_entity_poly.type
_entity_poly.pdbx_seq_one_letter_code
_entity_poly.pdbx_strand_id
1 'polypeptide(L)'
;MGTAIVCVTAASLVSLGALATLRSTGRAYLVSGFVSIFLLIALTVSSLLRETTFLSEVQFAELEGALDHHKDLPIAVIALSVPLLHLPEWLGAVGAKLTAEGSDADDRWGTPRSSHQRDRLLELLHDWVNANPERQVVLVGGDVHVGLIVSIEWDDGTRIHSLASSAVSNLQPALIREVAERLPELPSEIDLDAGATIRGRIEANDTLPFGGLYAGFIHFERKNGGWKVDLEVAGVRASQPGQLDSLVRLNIRDPDA
;
A
#
# COMPACT_ATOMS: atom_id res chain seq x y z
N MET A 1 -5.69 -25.26 -11.91
CA MET A 1 -4.89 -24.39 -11.05
C MET A 1 -4.83 -23.04 -11.72
N GLY A 2 -5.35 -21.99 -11.07
CA GLY A 2 -5.28 -20.62 -11.58
C GLY A 2 -4.17 -19.88 -10.84
N THR A 3 -3.30 -19.22 -11.60
CA THR A 3 -2.29 -18.29 -11.07
C THR A 3 -2.58 -16.92 -11.66
N ALA A 4 -2.61 -15.89 -10.83
CA ALA A 4 -2.67 -14.50 -11.28
C ALA A 4 -1.48 -13.74 -10.72
N ILE A 5 -0.91 -12.85 -11.55
CA ILE A 5 0.18 -11.96 -11.16
C ILE A 5 -0.30 -10.54 -11.42
N VAL A 6 -0.32 -9.73 -10.38
CA VAL A 6 -0.58 -8.30 -10.48
C VAL A 6 0.73 -7.56 -10.28
N CYS A 7 1.17 -6.86 -11.33
CA CYS A 7 2.33 -5.98 -11.26
C CYS A 7 1.85 -4.56 -10.97
N VAL A 8 2.21 -4.04 -9.81
CA VAL A 8 1.92 -2.67 -9.39
C VAL A 8 3.17 -1.84 -9.60
N THR A 9 3.07 -0.90 -10.53
CA THR A 9 3.98 0.25 -10.61
C THR A 9 3.13 1.50 -10.62
N ALA A 10 3.70 2.64 -10.19
CA ALA A 10 3.02 3.93 -10.28
C ALA A 10 2.49 4.23 -11.70
N ALA A 11 3.16 3.72 -12.75
CA ALA A 11 2.73 3.86 -14.15
C ALA A 11 1.76 2.76 -14.62
N SER A 12 1.78 1.57 -14.00
CA SER A 12 0.97 0.41 -14.41
C SER A 12 -0.52 0.56 -14.07
N LEU A 13 -0.86 1.35 -13.04
CA LEU A 13 -2.26 1.65 -12.69
C LEU A 13 -3.00 2.38 -13.84
N VAL A 14 -2.26 3.02 -14.73
CA VAL A 14 -2.79 3.67 -15.93
C VAL A 14 -2.99 2.68 -17.09
N SER A 15 -2.26 1.56 -17.14
CA SER A 15 -2.11 0.74 -18.36
C SER A 15 -3.02 -0.51 -18.45
N LEU A 16 -3.63 -0.93 -17.34
CA LEU A 16 -4.49 -2.13 -17.26
C LEU A 16 -5.93 -1.87 -17.75
N GLY A 17 -6.15 -1.65 -19.05
CA GLY A 17 -7.49 -1.67 -19.72
C GLY A 17 -8.58 -0.71 -19.18
N ALA A 18 -8.28 0.01 -18.10
CA ALA A 18 -9.21 0.81 -17.31
C ALA A 18 -9.24 2.27 -17.76
N LEU A 19 -8.32 2.66 -18.64
CA LEU A 19 -8.18 4.01 -19.19
C LEU A 19 -9.48 4.59 -19.79
N ALA A 20 -10.36 3.74 -20.33
CA ALA A 20 -11.65 4.19 -20.88
C ALA A 20 -12.68 4.54 -19.79
N THR A 21 -12.71 3.82 -18.66
CA THR A 21 -13.64 4.06 -17.54
C THR A 21 -13.12 5.12 -16.57
N LEU A 22 -11.79 5.21 -16.40
CA LEU A 22 -11.14 6.22 -15.58
C LEU A 22 -11.44 7.65 -16.07
N ARG A 23 -11.48 7.87 -17.39
CA ARG A 23 -11.60 9.23 -17.96
C ARG A 23 -12.95 9.92 -17.72
N SER A 24 -14.01 9.18 -17.40
CA SER A 24 -15.34 9.76 -17.17
C SER A 24 -15.76 9.80 -15.70
N THR A 25 -15.14 9.00 -14.83
CA THR A 25 -15.58 8.86 -13.43
C THR A 25 -14.44 8.89 -12.40
N GLY A 26 -13.17 8.80 -12.82
CA GLY A 26 -12.04 8.59 -11.90
C GLY A 26 -11.97 7.16 -11.34
N ARG A 27 -12.69 6.19 -11.92
CA ARG A 27 -12.88 4.84 -11.35
C ARG A 27 -12.31 3.73 -12.24
N ALA A 28 -11.84 2.66 -11.60
CA ALA A 28 -11.66 1.36 -12.24
C ALA A 28 -11.94 0.22 -11.27
N TYR A 29 -12.74 -0.74 -11.71
CA TYR A 29 -12.95 -2.01 -11.04
C TYR A 29 -12.45 -3.10 -11.99
N LEU A 30 -11.53 -3.94 -11.53
CA LEU A 30 -11.11 -5.11 -12.27
C LEU A 30 -11.42 -6.34 -11.41
N VAL A 31 -12.47 -7.06 -11.80
CA VAL A 31 -12.85 -8.32 -11.16
C VAL A 31 -12.30 -9.45 -12.01
N SER A 32 -11.40 -10.23 -11.44
CA SER A 32 -10.82 -11.40 -12.08
C SER A 32 -11.19 -12.64 -11.29
N GLY A 33 -12.41 -13.16 -11.48
CA GLY A 33 -12.95 -14.46 -11.02
C GLY A 33 -12.94 -14.74 -9.51
N PHE A 34 -11.83 -14.49 -8.84
CA PHE A 34 -11.49 -14.81 -7.45
C PHE A 34 -10.74 -13.66 -6.75
N VAL A 35 -10.34 -12.61 -7.47
CA VAL A 35 -9.79 -11.37 -6.91
C VAL A 35 -10.66 -10.21 -7.36
N SER A 36 -11.04 -9.35 -6.42
CA SER A 36 -11.48 -7.99 -6.75
C SER A 36 -10.32 -7.02 -6.55
N ILE A 37 -10.01 -6.30 -7.62
CA ILE A 37 -9.06 -5.18 -7.59
C ILE A 37 -9.87 -3.89 -7.63
N PHE A 38 -9.79 -3.14 -6.54
CA PHE A 38 -10.37 -1.83 -6.38
C PHE A 38 -9.29 -0.78 -6.60
N LEU A 39 -9.45 0.02 -7.65
CA LEU A 39 -8.59 1.18 -7.86
C LEU A 39 -9.25 2.41 -7.27
N LEU A 40 -8.74 2.88 -6.13
CA LEU A 40 -9.14 4.15 -5.54
C LEU A 40 -8.09 5.20 -5.86
N ILE A 41 -8.46 6.18 -6.69
CA ILE A 41 -7.61 7.34 -6.92
C ILE A 41 -7.88 8.34 -5.80
N ALA A 42 -7.07 8.24 -4.75
CA ALA A 42 -7.15 9.10 -3.57
C ALA A 42 -6.36 10.39 -3.78
N LEU A 43 -6.77 11.27 -4.70
CA LEU A 43 -6.27 12.65 -4.73
C LEU A 43 -7.40 13.58 -5.16
N THR A 44 -8.06 14.19 -4.18
CA THR A 44 -8.81 15.44 -4.40
C THR A 44 -8.23 16.51 -3.49
N VAL A 45 -7.26 17.27 -3.97
CA VAL A 45 -6.76 18.46 -3.25
C VAL A 45 -7.76 19.59 -3.49
N SER A 46 -8.66 19.83 -2.53
CA SER A 46 -9.51 21.03 -2.57
C SER A 46 -8.70 22.23 -2.08
N SER A 47 -8.12 22.97 -3.03
CA SER A 47 -7.33 24.17 -2.74
C SER A 47 -8.11 25.28 -2.01
N LEU A 48 -9.45 25.18 -1.96
CA LEU A 48 -10.32 26.17 -1.34
C LEU A 48 -10.51 25.99 0.17
N LEU A 49 -10.30 24.79 0.72
CA LEU A 49 -10.59 24.51 2.13
C LEU A 49 -9.37 24.22 3.01
N ARG A 50 -8.16 24.07 2.43
CA ARG A 50 -6.95 23.60 3.15
C ARG A 50 -7.16 22.28 3.93
N GLU A 51 -8.23 21.55 3.62
CA GLU A 51 -8.47 20.21 4.15
C GLU A 51 -7.93 19.21 3.13
N THR A 52 -7.01 18.36 3.60
CA THR A 52 -6.50 17.23 2.82
C THR A 52 -7.51 16.10 2.94
N THR A 53 -8.27 15.86 1.87
CA THR A 53 -9.20 14.74 1.76
C THR A 53 -8.60 13.70 0.82
N PHE A 54 -8.24 12.53 1.36
CA PHE A 54 -7.80 11.39 0.57
C PHE A 54 -8.97 10.67 -0.08
N LEU A 55 -10.03 10.44 0.69
CA LEU A 55 -11.25 9.79 0.22
C LEU A 55 -12.45 10.68 0.56
N SER A 56 -13.13 11.17 -0.47
CA SER A 56 -14.42 11.84 -0.29
C SER A 56 -15.47 10.87 0.26
N GLU A 57 -16.54 11.39 0.87
CA GLU A 57 -17.67 10.57 1.33
C GLU A 57 -18.26 9.67 0.22
N VAL A 58 -18.29 10.17 -1.01
CA VAL A 58 -18.75 9.40 -2.17
C VAL A 58 -17.81 8.22 -2.45
N GLN A 59 -16.50 8.43 -2.40
CA GLN A 59 -15.51 7.36 -2.59
C GLN A 59 -15.57 6.33 -1.45
N PHE A 60 -15.80 6.77 -0.22
CA PHE A 60 -16.00 5.89 0.93
C PHE A 60 -17.23 5.00 0.76
N ALA A 61 -18.39 5.59 0.46
CA ALA A 61 -19.63 4.85 0.24
C ALA A 61 -19.52 3.87 -0.96
N GLU A 62 -18.78 4.27 -2.00
CA GLU A 62 -18.49 3.39 -3.13
C GLU A 62 -17.61 2.21 -2.75
N LEU A 63 -16.55 2.43 -1.97
CA LEU A 63 -15.70 1.35 -1.47
C LEU A 63 -16.51 0.39 -0.59
N GLU A 64 -17.30 0.91 0.34
CA GLU A 64 -18.15 0.11 1.22
C GLU A 64 -19.14 -0.75 0.41
N GLY A 65 -19.87 -0.14 -0.53
CA GLY A 65 -20.80 -0.85 -1.40
C GLY A 65 -20.10 -1.90 -2.28
N ALA A 66 -18.87 -1.63 -2.71
CA ALA A 66 -18.09 -2.57 -3.50
C ALA A 66 -17.58 -3.76 -2.66
N LEU A 67 -17.15 -3.52 -1.42
CA LEU A 67 -16.75 -4.56 -0.48
C LEU A 67 -17.93 -5.46 -0.09
N ASP A 68 -19.13 -4.90 0.13
CA ASP A 68 -20.34 -5.69 0.38
C ASP A 68 -20.77 -6.49 -0.85
N HIS A 69 -20.76 -5.88 -2.04
CA HIS A 69 -21.11 -6.56 -3.29
C HIS A 69 -20.16 -7.74 -3.57
N HIS A 70 -18.89 -7.63 -3.18
CA HIS A 70 -17.85 -8.63 -3.38
C HIS A 70 -17.48 -9.41 -2.12
N LYS A 71 -18.36 -9.47 -1.12
CA LYS A 71 -18.09 -10.14 0.15
C LYS A 71 -17.78 -11.63 0.02
N ASP A 72 -18.25 -12.29 -1.03
CA ASP A 72 -17.95 -13.72 -1.26
C ASP A 72 -16.54 -13.94 -1.85
N LEU A 73 -15.82 -12.88 -2.19
CA LEU A 73 -14.45 -12.99 -2.67
C LEU A 73 -13.45 -13.07 -1.50
N PRO A 74 -12.44 -13.96 -1.61
CA PRO A 74 -11.48 -14.18 -0.54
C PRO A 74 -10.38 -13.11 -0.51
N ILE A 75 -10.22 -12.30 -1.57
CA ILE A 75 -9.13 -11.35 -1.66
C ILE A 75 -9.64 -10.01 -2.21
N ALA A 76 -9.34 -8.94 -1.48
CA ALA A 76 -9.47 -7.56 -1.94
C ALA A 76 -8.09 -6.92 -2.11
N VAL A 77 -7.81 -6.40 -3.30
CA VAL A 77 -6.64 -5.56 -3.56
C VAL A 77 -7.11 -4.12 -3.70
N ILE A 78 -6.63 -3.23 -2.84
CA ILE A 78 -7.04 -1.82 -2.80
C ILE A 78 -5.86 -0.96 -3.14
N ALA A 79 -5.91 -0.30 -4.29
CA ALA A 79 -4.87 0.64 -4.69
C ALA A 79 -5.16 2.03 -4.13
N LEU A 80 -4.14 2.63 -3.52
CA LEU A 80 -4.10 3.98 -2.97
C LEU A 80 -3.03 4.78 -3.71
N SER A 81 -3.26 6.09 -3.89
CA SER A 81 -2.27 7.01 -4.46
C SER A 81 -1.03 7.11 -3.58
N VAL A 82 -1.26 7.32 -2.29
CA VAL A 82 -0.27 7.39 -1.21
C VAL A 82 -0.54 6.23 -0.26
N PRO A 83 0.44 5.38 0.06
CA PRO A 83 0.27 4.30 1.02
C PRO A 83 -0.12 4.86 2.40
N LEU A 84 -0.98 4.14 3.12
CA LEU A 84 -1.40 4.54 4.48
C LEU A 84 -0.21 4.70 5.43
N LEU A 85 0.81 3.88 5.18
CA LEU A 85 2.04 3.87 5.92
C LEU A 85 3.08 4.68 5.19
N HIS A 86 3.30 5.87 5.73
CA HIS A 86 4.49 6.62 5.43
C HIS A 86 5.48 6.50 6.60
N LEU A 87 6.75 6.78 6.31
CA LEU A 87 7.86 6.62 7.24
C LEU A 87 7.51 7.21 8.62
N PRO A 88 8.04 6.66 9.73
CA PRO A 88 7.74 7.13 11.08
C PRO A 88 7.78 8.66 11.19
N GLU A 89 6.90 9.27 11.99
CA GLU A 89 6.73 10.73 12.06
C GLU A 89 8.05 11.48 12.26
N TRP A 90 8.97 10.93 13.07
CA TRP A 90 10.27 11.55 13.32
C TRP A 90 11.11 11.66 12.03
N LEU A 91 11.02 10.68 11.13
CA LEU A 91 11.69 10.71 9.83
C LEU A 91 10.97 11.66 8.87
N GLY A 92 9.63 11.73 8.98
CA GLY A 92 8.83 12.78 8.36
C GLY A 92 9.24 14.19 8.80
N ALA A 93 9.54 14.39 10.08
CA ALA A 93 9.99 15.66 10.65
C ALA A 93 11.41 16.03 10.22
N VAL A 94 12.30 15.04 10.04
CA VAL A 94 13.62 15.26 9.44
C VAL A 94 13.48 15.68 7.98
N GLY A 95 12.60 15.01 7.21
CA GLY A 95 12.26 15.40 5.84
C GLY A 95 11.68 16.82 5.75
N ALA A 96 10.69 17.14 6.58
CA ALA A 96 10.03 18.44 6.62
C ALA A 96 10.94 19.60 7.05
N LYS A 97 12.03 19.33 7.79
CA LYS A 97 13.06 20.35 8.06
C LYS A 97 13.97 20.61 6.86
N LEU A 98 14.10 19.63 5.96
CA LEU A 98 14.91 19.72 4.76
C LEU A 98 14.12 20.25 3.56
N THR A 99 12.80 20.04 3.53
CA THR A 99 11.89 20.54 2.50
C THR A 99 11.09 21.72 3.08
N ALA A 100 11.20 22.92 2.50
CA ALA A 100 10.56 24.14 3.01
C ALA A 100 9.05 23.97 3.33
N GLU A 101 8.52 24.79 4.26
CA GLU A 101 7.10 24.81 4.67
C GLU A 101 6.15 24.82 3.45
N GLY A 102 5.17 23.91 3.44
CA GLY A 102 4.28 23.64 2.30
C GLY A 102 4.67 22.43 1.45
N SER A 103 5.64 21.62 1.90
CA SER A 103 6.04 20.37 1.24
C SER A 103 4.95 19.28 1.31
N ASP A 104 5.05 18.28 0.42
CA ASP A 104 4.28 17.02 0.33
C ASP A 104 4.11 16.24 1.66
N ALA A 105 4.72 16.71 2.76
CA ALA A 105 4.52 16.20 4.10
C ALA A 105 3.10 16.38 4.65
N ASP A 106 2.35 17.38 4.19
CA ASP A 106 0.95 17.60 4.59
C ASP A 106 -0.02 16.63 3.88
N ASP A 107 0.39 16.02 2.76
CA ASP A 107 -0.40 15.09 1.96
C ASP A 107 -0.19 13.63 2.40
N ARG A 108 -0.12 13.40 3.72
CA ARG A 108 0.12 12.08 4.32
C ARG A 108 -1.00 11.65 5.26
N TRP A 109 -1.40 10.38 5.17
CA TRP A 109 -2.41 9.74 6.04
C TRP A 109 -2.11 9.77 7.54
N GLY A 110 -0.83 9.94 7.91
CA GLY A 110 -0.40 10.04 9.30
C GLY A 110 -0.61 11.42 9.93
N THR A 111 -0.97 12.44 9.14
CA THR A 111 -1.17 13.79 9.69
C THR A 111 -2.47 13.86 10.50
N PRO A 112 -2.53 14.68 11.57
CA PRO A 112 -3.78 14.89 12.32
C PRO A 112 -4.98 15.32 11.45
N ARG A 113 -4.72 15.94 10.29
CA ARG A 113 -5.78 16.36 9.36
C ARG A 113 -6.45 15.19 8.64
N SER A 114 -5.76 14.06 8.49
CA SER A 114 -6.21 12.94 7.68
C SER A 114 -6.28 11.61 8.42
N SER A 115 -5.79 11.55 9.66
CA SER A 115 -5.85 10.36 10.51
C SER A 115 -7.27 9.81 10.62
N HIS A 116 -8.29 10.66 10.78
CA HIS A 116 -9.68 10.22 10.82
C HIS A 116 -10.14 9.45 9.56
N GLN A 117 -9.68 9.84 8.36
CA GLN A 117 -9.97 9.11 7.12
C GLN A 117 -9.18 7.80 7.06
N ARG A 118 -7.90 7.80 7.48
CA ARG A 118 -7.09 6.58 7.60
C ARG A 118 -7.78 5.58 8.50
N ASP A 119 -8.18 6.02 9.68
CA ASP A 119 -8.74 5.17 10.73
C ASP A 119 -10.10 4.63 10.31
N ARG A 120 -10.97 5.45 9.71
CA ARG A 120 -12.23 4.99 9.10
C ARG A 120 -12.02 3.95 8.00
N LEU A 121 -11.02 4.14 7.14
CA LEU A 121 -10.69 3.13 6.12
C LEU A 121 -10.23 1.83 6.76
N LEU A 122 -9.35 1.91 7.76
CA LEU A 122 -8.84 0.72 8.45
C LEU A 122 -9.94 -0.02 9.21
N GLU A 123 -10.85 0.69 9.88
CA GLU A 123 -12.02 0.12 10.54
C GLU A 123 -12.94 -0.61 9.54
N LEU A 124 -13.25 0.03 8.39
CA LEU A 124 -14.03 -0.61 7.32
C LEU A 124 -13.39 -1.92 6.82
N LEU A 125 -12.06 -1.94 6.67
CA LEU A 125 -11.34 -3.12 6.19
C LEU A 125 -11.23 -4.20 7.28
N HIS A 126 -11.06 -3.80 8.52
CA HIS A 126 -11.09 -4.67 9.69
C HIS A 126 -12.43 -5.40 9.79
N ASP A 127 -13.54 -4.67 9.74
CA ASP A 127 -14.89 -5.23 9.75
C ASP A 127 -15.12 -6.20 8.59
N TRP A 128 -14.64 -5.85 7.39
CA TRP A 128 -14.77 -6.71 6.23
C TRP A 128 -14.00 -8.02 6.39
N VAL A 129 -12.78 -8.00 6.95
CA VAL A 129 -12.01 -9.24 7.22
C VAL A 129 -12.65 -10.04 8.37
N ASN A 130 -13.06 -9.39 9.45
CA ASN A 130 -13.68 -10.06 10.60
C ASN A 130 -14.99 -10.78 10.26
N ALA A 131 -15.74 -10.28 9.27
CA ALA A 131 -16.93 -10.96 8.78
C ALA A 131 -16.66 -12.30 8.06
N ASN A 132 -15.42 -12.55 7.61
CA ASN A 132 -14.96 -13.85 7.12
C ASN A 132 -13.42 -13.92 7.21
N PRO A 133 -12.86 -14.60 8.24
CA PRO A 133 -11.40 -14.67 8.46
C PRO A 133 -10.57 -15.27 7.32
N GLU A 134 -11.19 -15.97 6.35
CA GLU A 134 -10.49 -16.43 5.14
C GLU A 134 -10.20 -15.28 4.15
N ARG A 135 -10.76 -14.08 4.39
CA ARG A 135 -10.54 -12.90 3.56
C ARG A 135 -9.16 -12.30 3.82
N GLN A 136 -8.55 -11.83 2.74
CA GLN A 136 -7.26 -11.16 2.75
C GLN A 136 -7.39 -9.80 2.07
N VAL A 137 -6.77 -8.78 2.68
CA VAL A 137 -6.71 -7.44 2.11
C VAL A 137 -5.25 -7.08 1.84
N VAL A 138 -4.99 -6.64 0.61
CA VAL A 138 -3.70 -6.09 0.19
C VAL A 138 -3.89 -4.65 -0.28
N LEU A 139 -3.40 -3.71 0.51
CA LEU A 139 -3.27 -2.32 0.12
C LEU A 139 -2.06 -2.17 -0.78
N VAL A 140 -2.18 -1.47 -1.90
CA VAL A 140 -1.06 -1.18 -2.80
C VAL A 140 -0.91 0.32 -2.99
N GLY A 141 0.30 0.84 -2.87
CA GLY A 141 0.56 2.28 -2.90
C GLY A 141 1.81 2.66 -3.70
N GLY A 142 1.84 3.92 -4.12
CA GLY A 142 2.96 4.53 -4.85
C GLY A 142 3.69 5.60 -4.05
N ASP A 143 4.44 6.45 -4.76
CA ASP A 143 4.84 7.81 -4.33
C ASP A 143 5.86 7.97 -3.20
N VAL A 144 6.14 6.93 -2.41
CA VAL A 144 7.00 7.08 -1.22
C VAL A 144 8.49 6.95 -1.46
N HIS A 145 8.94 6.69 -2.69
CA HIS A 145 10.37 6.47 -3.01
C HIS A 145 11.05 5.29 -2.32
N VAL A 146 10.24 4.38 -1.79
CA VAL A 146 10.66 3.16 -1.11
C VAL A 146 9.86 1.98 -1.64
N GLY A 147 10.50 0.83 -1.73
CA GLY A 147 9.82 -0.45 -1.86
C GLY A 147 9.67 -1.09 -0.48
N LEU A 148 8.46 -1.29 0.02
CA LEU A 148 8.21 -1.87 1.35
C LEU A 148 6.97 -2.74 1.36
N ILE A 149 7.00 -3.74 2.25
CA ILE A 149 5.85 -4.56 2.61
C ILE A 149 5.65 -4.39 4.11
N VAL A 150 4.42 -4.11 4.54
CA VAL A 150 4.07 -3.92 5.95
C VAL A 150 2.82 -4.73 6.29
N SER A 151 2.75 -5.23 7.51
CA SER A 151 1.55 -5.82 8.09
C SER A 151 0.90 -4.82 9.06
N ILE A 152 -0.42 -4.70 8.98
CA ILE A 152 -1.25 -3.96 9.94
C ILE A 152 -2.03 -5.01 10.72
N GLU A 153 -1.89 -5.01 12.04
CA GLU A 153 -2.42 -6.05 12.92
C GLU A 153 -3.33 -5.42 13.98
N TRP A 154 -4.42 -6.12 14.33
CA TRP A 154 -5.29 -5.74 15.44
C TRP A 154 -5.11 -6.71 16.60
N ASP A 155 -5.55 -6.31 17.79
CA ASP A 155 -5.46 -7.12 19.02
C ASP A 155 -6.25 -8.44 18.92
N ASP A 156 -7.28 -8.49 18.06
CA ASP A 156 -8.07 -9.69 17.78
C ASP A 156 -7.38 -10.68 16.82
N GLY A 157 -6.16 -10.36 16.36
CA GLY A 157 -5.38 -11.17 15.43
C GLY A 157 -5.69 -10.90 13.95
N THR A 158 -6.65 -10.02 13.64
CA THR A 158 -6.90 -9.59 12.26
C THR A 158 -5.64 -8.98 11.68
N ARG A 159 -5.38 -9.27 10.39
CA ARG A 159 -4.21 -8.74 9.69
C ARG A 159 -4.55 -8.37 8.26
N ILE A 160 -4.04 -7.21 7.84
CA ILE A 160 -4.00 -6.82 6.43
C ILE A 160 -2.56 -6.44 6.04
N HIS A 161 -2.27 -6.39 4.75
CA HIS A 161 -0.93 -6.10 4.24
C HIS A 161 -0.91 -4.88 3.35
N SER A 162 0.18 -4.13 3.38
CA SER A 162 0.42 -3.00 2.50
C SER A 162 1.72 -3.19 1.74
N LEU A 163 1.65 -3.03 0.42
CA LEU A 163 2.78 -3.06 -0.50
C LEU A 163 2.94 -1.65 -1.10
N ALA A 164 4.01 -0.96 -0.76
CA ALA A 164 4.36 0.28 -1.44
C ALA A 164 5.52 0.05 -2.42
N SER A 165 5.40 0.63 -3.60
CA SER A 165 6.45 0.60 -4.63
C SER A 165 6.70 2.01 -5.17
N SER A 166 7.93 2.32 -5.56
CA SER A 166 8.27 3.65 -6.09
C SER A 166 8.21 3.72 -7.62
N ALA A 167 7.94 4.93 -8.12
CA ALA A 167 8.08 5.28 -9.51
C ALA A 167 9.53 5.15 -10.02
N VAL A 168 9.62 4.79 -11.30
CA VAL A 168 10.84 4.41 -12.03
C VAL A 168 11.79 5.60 -12.32
N SER A 169 11.57 6.80 -11.78
CA SER A 169 12.27 8.01 -12.27
C SER A 169 12.99 8.86 -11.22
N ASN A 170 12.88 8.60 -9.92
CA ASN A 170 13.35 9.55 -8.92
C ASN A 170 14.70 9.13 -8.31
N LEU A 171 15.76 9.80 -8.74
CA LEU A 171 17.07 9.75 -8.11
C LEU A 171 17.04 10.59 -6.82
N GLN A 172 17.21 9.96 -5.66
CA GLN A 172 17.27 10.69 -4.40
C GLN A 172 18.68 11.25 -4.13
N PRO A 173 18.80 12.40 -3.45
CA PRO A 173 20.08 12.90 -2.96
C PRO A 173 20.79 11.88 -2.04
N ALA A 174 22.12 11.81 -2.11
CA ALA A 174 22.93 10.82 -1.37
C ALA A 174 22.69 10.81 0.15
N LEU A 175 22.39 11.97 0.75
CA LEU A 175 22.11 12.07 2.18
C LEU A 175 20.82 11.34 2.58
N ILE A 176 19.76 11.43 1.76
CA ILE A 176 18.49 10.74 2.02
C ILE A 176 18.68 9.23 1.90
N ARG A 177 19.50 8.79 0.94
CA ARG A 177 19.88 7.38 0.81
C ARG A 177 20.56 6.84 2.06
N GLU A 178 21.51 7.57 2.64
CA GLU A 178 22.24 7.10 3.84
C GLU A 178 21.32 6.97 5.07
N VAL A 179 20.43 7.94 5.31
CA VAL A 179 19.44 7.85 6.40
C VAL A 179 18.55 6.63 6.21
N ALA A 180 18.24 6.34 4.96
CA ALA A 180 17.26 5.34 4.64
C ALA A 180 17.81 3.92 4.54
N GLU A 181 19.11 3.75 4.27
CA GLU A 181 19.82 2.49 4.49
C GLU A 181 19.77 2.04 5.98
N ARG A 182 19.52 2.96 6.93
CA ARG A 182 19.42 2.67 8.39
C ARG A 182 17.99 2.48 8.91
N LEU A 183 16.98 2.60 8.06
CA LEU A 183 15.57 2.41 8.43
C LEU A 183 15.12 0.97 8.79
N PRO A 184 15.77 -0.16 8.44
CA PRO A 184 15.19 -1.49 8.64
C PRO A 184 15.39 -1.97 10.07
N GLU A 185 16.35 -1.35 10.77
CA GLU A 185 16.73 -1.65 12.14
C GLU A 185 15.77 -0.99 13.13
N LEU A 186 14.85 -0.17 12.66
CA LEU A 186 13.92 0.56 13.51
C LEU A 186 12.63 -0.24 13.63
N PRO A 187 12.34 -0.81 14.82
CA PRO A 187 11.03 -1.36 15.07
C PRO A 187 10.01 -0.23 14.94
N SER A 188 9.21 -0.27 13.88
CA SER A 188 8.06 0.62 13.73
C SER A 188 6.83 -0.14 14.17
N GLU A 189 6.59 -0.10 15.48
CA GLU A 189 5.25 -0.31 16.03
C GLU A 189 4.61 1.07 16.14
N ILE A 190 3.50 1.28 15.43
CA ILE A 190 2.73 2.52 15.49
C ILE A 190 1.32 2.16 15.90
N ASP A 191 0.94 2.55 17.10
CA ASP A 191 -0.43 2.44 17.58
C ASP A 191 -1.30 3.44 16.83
N LEU A 192 -2.43 2.98 16.30
CA LEU A 192 -3.43 3.81 15.67
C LEU A 192 -4.63 3.95 16.60
N ASP A 193 -5.32 5.09 16.50
CA ASP A 193 -6.53 5.36 17.28
C ASP A 193 -7.66 4.36 17.00
N ALA A 194 -7.60 3.64 15.87
CA ALA A 194 -8.52 2.56 15.50
C ALA A 194 -8.33 1.24 16.28
N GLY A 195 -7.49 1.21 17.32
CA GLY A 195 -7.12 -0.04 18.02
C GLY A 195 -6.29 -1.00 17.17
N ALA A 196 -5.75 -0.50 16.05
CA ALA A 196 -4.85 -1.23 15.19
C ALA A 196 -3.42 -0.88 15.57
N THR A 197 -2.55 -1.88 15.58
CA THR A 197 -1.13 -1.70 15.72
C THR A 197 -0.47 -1.97 14.38
N ILE A 198 0.19 -0.96 13.82
CA ILE A 198 0.98 -1.17 12.63
C ILE A 198 2.30 -1.78 13.02
N ARG A 199 2.53 -3.03 12.60
CA ARG A 199 3.83 -3.70 12.72
C ARG A 199 4.53 -3.70 11.37
N GLY A 200 5.24 -2.59 11.14
CA GLY A 200 6.17 -2.50 10.02
C GLY A 200 7.35 -3.42 10.25
N ARG A 201 7.36 -4.58 9.59
CA ARG A 201 8.59 -5.32 9.35
C ARG A 201 9.04 -5.01 7.93
N ILE A 202 10.03 -4.14 7.80
CA ILE A 202 10.69 -3.95 6.51
C ILE A 202 11.60 -5.17 6.28
N GLU A 203 11.09 -6.20 5.60
CA GLU A 203 11.83 -7.44 5.32
C GLU A 203 12.85 -7.26 4.17
N ALA A 204 13.76 -6.30 4.29
CA ALA A 204 14.83 -6.13 3.31
C ALA A 204 16.05 -6.98 3.66
N ASN A 205 16.50 -7.81 2.71
CA ASN A 205 17.78 -8.52 2.81
C ASN A 205 18.94 -7.51 2.74
N ASP A 206 19.61 -7.23 3.87
CA ASP A 206 20.89 -6.53 4.12
C ASP A 206 21.22 -5.22 3.37
N THR A 207 20.38 -4.80 2.43
CA THR A 207 20.50 -3.59 1.62
C THR A 207 19.11 -3.07 1.40
N LEU A 208 18.72 -2.10 2.22
CA LEU A 208 17.48 -1.39 1.98
C LEU A 208 17.61 -0.59 0.70
N PRO A 209 16.68 -0.75 -0.23
CA PRO A 209 16.83 -0.14 -1.50
C PRO A 209 16.18 1.25 -1.40
N PHE A 210 16.98 2.26 -1.10
CA PHE A 210 16.55 3.66 -1.20
C PHE A 210 17.19 4.31 -2.41
N GLY A 211 16.36 4.99 -3.22
CA GLY A 211 16.80 5.69 -4.43
C GLY A 211 16.98 4.81 -5.68
N GLY A 212 16.09 3.85 -5.92
CA GLY A 212 16.15 2.93 -7.06
C GLY A 212 14.78 2.62 -7.67
N LEU A 213 14.79 1.84 -8.76
CA LEU A 213 13.57 1.40 -9.46
C LEU A 213 12.96 0.24 -8.69
N TYR A 214 11.70 0.38 -8.24
CA TYR A 214 10.97 -0.70 -7.58
C TYR A 214 9.73 -1.11 -8.37
N ALA A 215 9.49 -2.40 -8.39
CA ALA A 215 8.25 -2.98 -8.85
C ALA A 215 7.66 -3.83 -7.73
N GLY A 216 6.39 -3.57 -7.39
CA GLY A 216 5.63 -4.40 -6.49
C GLY A 216 4.94 -5.51 -7.28
N PHE A 217 5.04 -6.74 -6.81
CA PHE A 217 4.35 -7.90 -7.39
C PHE A 217 3.45 -8.53 -6.34
N ILE A 218 2.26 -8.92 -6.78
CA ILE A 218 1.35 -9.73 -5.98
C ILE A 218 1.06 -11.00 -6.78
N HIS A 219 1.38 -12.13 -6.18
CA HIS A 219 1.14 -13.43 -6.75
C HIS A 219 -0.01 -14.12 -6.00
N PHE A 220 -1.00 -14.58 -6.75
CA PHE A 220 -2.13 -15.31 -6.23
C PHE A 220 -2.05 -16.76 -6.68
N GLU A 221 -2.09 -17.68 -5.72
CA GLU A 221 -2.04 -19.11 -5.97
C GLU A 221 -3.13 -19.83 -5.16
N ARG A 222 -4.02 -20.57 -5.83
CA ARG A 222 -5.03 -21.39 -5.15
C ARG A 222 -4.42 -22.72 -4.72
N LYS A 223 -4.46 -23.06 -3.43
CA LYS A 223 -3.95 -24.32 -2.87
C LYS A 223 -4.92 -24.91 -1.85
N ASN A 224 -5.21 -26.20 -1.97
CA ASN A 224 -6.01 -26.98 -1.00
C ASN A 224 -7.35 -26.33 -0.58
N GLY A 225 -8.01 -25.61 -1.50
CA GLY A 225 -9.27 -24.91 -1.21
C GLY A 225 -9.10 -23.45 -0.83
N GLY A 226 -7.95 -23.07 -0.24
CA GLY A 226 -7.60 -21.70 0.14
C GLY A 226 -6.76 -20.94 -0.89
N TRP A 227 -6.40 -19.72 -0.51
CA TRP A 227 -5.56 -18.81 -1.30
C TRP A 227 -4.25 -18.51 -0.60
N LYS A 228 -3.18 -18.54 -1.39
CA LYS A 228 -1.86 -18.08 -1.01
C LYS A 228 -1.58 -16.77 -1.74
N VAL A 229 -1.17 -15.76 -1.00
CA VAL A 229 -0.79 -14.45 -1.54
C VAL A 229 0.68 -14.23 -1.24
N ASP A 230 1.49 -14.10 -2.29
CA ASP A 230 2.88 -13.69 -2.14
C ASP A 230 3.03 -12.24 -2.56
N LEU A 231 3.57 -11.43 -1.65
CA LEU A 231 3.93 -10.04 -1.93
C LEU A 231 5.43 -9.99 -2.18
N GLU A 232 5.83 -9.29 -3.23
CA GLU A 232 7.23 -9.13 -3.58
C GLU A 232 7.53 -7.67 -3.96
N VAL A 233 8.66 -7.16 -3.48
CA VAL A 233 9.26 -5.95 -4.01
C VAL A 233 10.53 -6.37 -4.72
N ALA A 234 10.59 -6.13 -6.02
CA ALA A 234 11.83 -6.28 -6.78
C ALA A 234 12.40 -4.90 -7.13
N GLY A 235 13.72 -4.83 -7.28
CA GLY A 235 14.37 -3.62 -7.76
C GLY A 235 15.72 -3.89 -8.41
N VAL A 236 16.27 -2.84 -9.02
CA VAL A 236 17.56 -2.94 -9.73
C VAL A 236 18.70 -2.69 -8.76
N ARG A 237 19.62 -3.65 -8.65
CA ARG A 237 20.86 -3.45 -7.86
C ARG A 237 21.81 -2.52 -8.60
N ALA A 238 22.43 -1.59 -7.87
CA ALA A 238 23.44 -0.69 -8.44
C ALA A 238 24.62 -1.45 -9.08
N SER A 239 24.96 -2.63 -8.53
CA SER A 239 26.03 -3.50 -9.06
C SER A 239 25.64 -4.28 -10.31
N GLN A 240 24.36 -4.39 -10.64
CA GLN A 240 23.84 -5.17 -11.77
C GLN A 240 22.72 -4.38 -12.50
N PRO A 241 23.07 -3.32 -13.24
CA PRO A 241 22.09 -2.53 -13.98
C PRO A 241 21.30 -3.40 -14.97
N GLY A 242 19.97 -3.25 -14.96
CA GLY A 242 19.06 -3.96 -15.89
C GLY A 242 18.56 -5.31 -15.40
N GLN A 243 19.03 -5.81 -14.26
CA GLN A 243 18.47 -7.00 -13.61
C GLN A 243 17.55 -6.60 -12.46
N LEU A 244 16.31 -7.07 -12.48
CA LEU A 244 15.39 -6.97 -11.35
C LEU A 244 15.64 -8.14 -10.43
N ASP A 245 16.12 -7.87 -9.22
CA ASP A 245 16.26 -8.87 -8.18
C ASP A 245 15.15 -8.71 -7.15
N SER A 246 14.70 -9.85 -6.62
CA SER A 246 13.79 -9.88 -5.48
C SER A 246 14.50 -9.30 -4.26
N LEU A 247 13.93 -8.24 -3.67
CA LEU A 247 14.52 -7.55 -2.51
C LEU A 247 13.81 -7.96 -1.22
N VAL A 248 12.49 -8.04 -1.27
CA VAL A 248 11.59 -8.36 -0.16
C VAL A 248 10.54 -9.34 -0.66
N ARG A 249 10.28 -10.41 0.09
CA ARG A 249 9.17 -11.35 -0.18
C ARG A 249 8.45 -11.68 1.10
N LEU A 250 7.14 -11.44 1.12
CA LEU A 250 6.26 -11.86 2.20
C LEU A 250 5.30 -12.94 1.69
N ASN A 251 5.26 -14.06 2.41
CA ASN A 251 4.31 -15.13 2.18
C ASN A 251 3.11 -14.93 3.11
N ILE A 252 1.98 -14.48 2.58
CA ILE A 252 0.73 -14.43 3.32
C ILE A 252 0.11 -15.82 3.20
N ARG A 253 0.54 -16.70 4.09
CA ARG A 253 -0.12 -17.98 4.30
C ARG A 253 -1.27 -17.81 5.27
N ASP A 254 -2.29 -18.60 5.03
CA ASP A 254 -3.26 -18.99 6.05
C ASP A 254 -2.45 -19.54 7.26
N PRO A 255 -2.51 -18.89 8.44
CA PRO A 255 -1.71 -19.28 9.59
C PRO A 255 -1.96 -20.72 10.05
N ASP A 256 -3.05 -21.36 9.59
CA ASP A 256 -3.47 -22.71 9.97
C ASP A 256 -3.35 -23.77 8.84
N ALA A 257 -2.67 -23.49 7.71
CA ALA A 257 -2.47 -24.43 6.59
C ALA A 257 -1.09 -25.12 6.51
#